data_AF-J9ENC7-F1
#
_entry.id   AF-J9ENC7-F1
#
_cell.length_a   1.000
_cell.length_b   1.000
_cell.length_c   1.000
_cell.angle_alpha   90.00
_cell.angle_beta   90.00
_cell.angle_gamma   90.00
#
_symmetry.space_group_name_H-M   'P 1'
#
loop_
_entity.id
_entity.type
_entity.pdbx_description
1 polymer ?
#
loop_
_entity_poly.entity_id
_entity_poly.type
_entity_poly.pdbx_seq_one_letter_code
_entity_poly.pdbx_strand_id
1 'polypeptide(L)'
;MADCPHTIGVEFGTRIIEVSGQKIKLQIWDTAGQERFRAVTRSYYRGAAGALMVYDITRRSTYNHLSSWLADARNLTHPNTVIFMIGNKSDLDGQRDVTFEEAKAFADEHGLTFLECSAKTGDNVEDAFLDTARKIYQNIKDGSLDLNQADTGVQPKQTLPRSTQSAGQEGKNCNC
;
A
#
# COMPACT_ATOMS: atom_id res chain seq x y z
N MET A 1 21.03 -16.46 -11.43
CA MET A 1 19.79 -15.68 -11.38
C MET A 1 18.89 -16.37 -10.40
N ALA A 2 18.54 -15.73 -9.28
CA ALA A 2 17.58 -16.32 -8.35
C ALA A 2 16.23 -16.38 -9.07
N ASP A 3 15.70 -17.58 -9.20
CA ASP A 3 14.31 -17.81 -9.59
C ASP A 3 13.45 -17.18 -8.50
N CYS A 4 12.87 -16.00 -8.76
CA CYS A 4 11.90 -15.41 -7.86
C CYS A 4 10.56 -16.10 -8.16
N PRO A 5 10.06 -16.98 -7.26
CA PRO A 5 8.79 -17.63 -7.47
C PRO A 5 7.71 -16.55 -7.61
N HIS A 6 6.84 -16.70 -8.61
CA HIS A 6 5.71 -15.78 -8.78
C HIS A 6 4.75 -15.90 -7.59
N THR A 7 4.26 -14.77 -7.07
CA THR A 7 3.22 -14.76 -6.04
C THR A 7 1.98 -15.48 -6.55
N ILE A 8 1.50 -16.48 -5.79
CA ILE A 8 0.24 -17.19 -6.05
C ILE A 8 -0.78 -16.69 -5.03
N GLY A 9 -1.78 -15.93 -5.50
CA GLY A 9 -2.75 -15.30 -4.62
C GLY A 9 -2.25 -13.97 -4.04
N VAL A 10 -2.21 -13.87 -2.71
CA VAL A 10 -1.83 -12.64 -1.99
C VAL A 10 -0.98 -12.98 -0.76
N GLU A 11 0.11 -12.23 -0.56
CA GLU A 11 0.90 -12.26 0.66
C GLU A 11 0.62 -11.02 1.54
N PHE A 12 0.76 -11.19 2.85
CA PHE A 12 0.51 -10.13 3.83
C PHE A 12 1.77 -9.81 4.63
N GLY A 13 2.15 -8.54 4.65
CA GLY A 13 3.28 -8.02 5.41
C GLY A 13 2.88 -6.85 6.32
N THR A 14 3.65 -6.63 7.38
CA THR A 14 3.48 -5.43 8.21
C THR A 14 4.81 -4.74 8.45
N ARG A 15 4.80 -3.40 8.37
CA ARG A 15 5.97 -2.56 8.67
C ARG A 15 5.53 -1.35 9.47
N ILE A 16 6.27 -1.01 10.52
CA ILE A 16 6.03 0.22 11.27
C ILE A 16 7.00 1.27 10.73
N ILE A 17 6.46 2.42 10.34
CA ILE A 17 7.22 3.58 9.87
C ILE A 17 6.87 4.80 10.71
N GLU A 18 7.75 5.80 10.71
CA GLU A 18 7.52 7.06 11.38
C GLU A 18 7.25 8.16 10.36
N VAL A 19 6.09 8.80 10.45
CA VAL A 19 5.66 9.87 9.55
C VAL A 19 5.24 11.06 10.41
N SER A 20 5.94 12.19 10.26
CA SER A 20 5.67 13.42 11.01
C SER A 20 5.64 13.23 12.54
N GLY A 21 6.55 12.41 13.08
CA GLY A 21 6.62 12.08 14.51
C GLY A 21 5.58 11.07 15.00
N GLN A 22 4.72 10.56 14.10
CA GLN A 22 3.73 9.53 14.41
C GLN A 22 4.16 8.17 13.88
N LYS A 23 4.11 7.15 14.73
CA LYS A 23 4.33 5.76 14.31
C LYS A 23 3.07 5.21 13.64
N ILE A 24 3.18 4.88 12.36
CA ILE A 24 2.12 4.31 11.53
C ILE A 24 2.47 2.85 11.24
N LYS A 25 1.53 1.94 11.48
CA LYS A 25 1.65 0.54 11.10
C LYS A 25 1.07 0.35 9.71
N LEU A 26 1.92 0.11 8.72
CA LEU A 26 1.51 -0.28 7.38
C LEU A 26 1.14 -1.75 7.35
N GLN A 27 0.00 -2.04 6.75
CA GLN A 27 -0.46 -3.37 6.40
C GLN A 27 -0.40 -3.47 4.87
N ILE A 28 0.52 -4.29 4.37
CA ILE A 28 0.85 -4.37 2.95
C ILE A 28 0.33 -5.70 2.44
N TRP A 29 -0.45 -5.63 1.38
CA TRP A 29 -0.95 -6.80 0.65
C TRP A 29 -0.19 -6.87 -0.67
N ASP A 30 0.74 -7.83 -0.79
CA ASP A 30 1.40 -8.11 -2.06
C ASP A 30 0.51 -9.04 -2.88
N THR A 31 0.15 -8.64 -4.10
CA THR A 31 -0.82 -9.38 -4.91
C THR A 31 -0.18 -9.97 -6.15
N ALA A 32 -0.67 -11.13 -6.57
CA ALA A 32 -0.23 -11.73 -7.82
C ALA A 32 -0.55 -10.80 -9.01
N GLY A 33 0.50 -10.32 -9.68
CA GLY A 33 0.38 -9.44 -10.87
C GLY A 33 0.00 -10.15 -12.16
N GLN A 34 -0.25 -11.47 -12.12
CA GLN A 34 -0.71 -12.21 -13.30
C GLN A 34 -2.21 -12.03 -13.49
N GLU A 35 -2.62 -11.76 -14.72
CA GLU A 35 -4.03 -11.57 -15.11
C GLU A 35 -4.95 -12.72 -14.68
N ARG A 36 -4.43 -13.97 -14.63
CA ARG A 36 -5.17 -15.16 -14.19
C ARG A 36 -5.59 -15.10 -12.72
N PHE A 37 -4.94 -14.28 -11.90
CA PHE A 37 -5.27 -14.06 -10.50
C PHE A 37 -5.94 -12.70 -10.25
N ARG A 38 -6.26 -11.94 -11.31
CA ARG A 38 -6.86 -10.61 -11.21
C ARG A 38 -8.16 -10.60 -10.41
N ALA A 39 -8.96 -11.66 -10.48
CA ALA A 39 -10.17 -11.80 -9.67
C ALA A 39 -9.88 -11.88 -8.16
N VAL A 40 -8.76 -12.51 -7.77
CA VAL A 40 -8.31 -12.60 -6.38
C VAL A 40 -7.80 -11.25 -5.90
N THR A 41 -7.03 -10.53 -6.72
CA THR A 41 -6.54 -9.18 -6.39
C THR A 41 -7.67 -8.20 -6.11
N ARG A 42 -8.79 -8.32 -6.84
CA ARG A 42 -9.92 -7.38 -6.72
C ARG A 42 -10.56 -7.34 -5.33
N SER A 43 -10.57 -8.45 -4.58
CA SER A 43 -11.15 -8.44 -3.23
C SER A 43 -10.34 -7.65 -2.22
N TYR A 44 -9.06 -7.36 -2.51
CA TYR A 44 -8.16 -6.63 -1.61
C TYR A 44 -8.10 -5.13 -1.88
N TYR A 45 -8.73 -4.65 -2.97
CA TYR A 45 -8.90 -3.22 -3.20
C TYR A 45 -9.91 -2.60 -2.23
N ARG A 46 -10.91 -3.38 -1.80
CA ARG A 46 -11.93 -2.88 -0.88
C ARG A 46 -11.30 -2.60 0.49
N GLY A 47 -11.38 -1.35 0.94
CA GLY A 47 -10.75 -0.94 2.19
C GLY A 47 -9.25 -0.70 2.08
N ALA A 48 -8.70 -0.39 0.89
CA ALA A 48 -7.32 0.07 0.74
C ALA A 48 -7.24 1.61 0.83
N ALA A 49 -6.41 2.11 1.75
CA ALA A 49 -6.14 3.55 1.88
C ALA A 49 -5.18 4.07 0.78
N GLY A 50 -4.34 3.19 0.24
CA GLY A 50 -3.49 3.49 -0.90
C GLY A 50 -3.16 2.25 -1.72
N ALA A 51 -2.73 2.47 -2.96
CA ALA A 51 -2.36 1.44 -3.91
C ALA A 51 -1.05 1.82 -4.62
N LEU A 52 -0.13 0.86 -4.72
CA LEU A 52 1.10 0.98 -5.50
C LEU A 52 0.93 0.18 -6.80
N MET A 53 0.89 0.86 -7.93
CA MET A 53 0.86 0.23 -9.25
C MET A 53 2.27 0.21 -9.82
N VAL A 54 2.83 -0.98 -10.00
CA VAL A 54 4.22 -1.15 -10.41
C VAL A 54 4.28 -1.67 -11.84
N TYR A 55 5.10 -1.04 -12.67
CA TYR A 55 5.48 -1.56 -13.99
C TYR A 55 7.00 -1.73 -14.07
N ASP A 56 7.46 -2.41 -15.12
CA ASP A 56 8.88 -2.64 -15.39
C ASP A 56 9.33 -1.72 -16.52
N ILE A 57 10.32 -0.86 -16.27
CA ILE A 57 10.77 0.12 -17.26
C ILE A 57 11.36 -0.52 -18.52
N THR A 58 11.80 -1.78 -18.46
CA THR A 58 12.38 -2.51 -19.60
C THR A 58 11.34 -3.33 -20.36
N ARG A 59 10.06 -3.32 -19.95
CA ARG A 59 8.99 -4.09 -20.58
C ARG A 59 7.74 -3.25 -20.81
N ARG A 60 7.61 -2.70 -22.02
CA ARG A 60 6.45 -1.89 -22.47
C ARG A 60 5.10 -2.53 -22.20
N SER A 61 4.97 -3.85 -22.35
CA SER A 61 3.70 -4.55 -22.12
C SER A 61 3.17 -4.37 -20.70
N THR A 62 4.05 -4.28 -19.69
CA THR A 62 3.64 -4.04 -18.30
C THR A 62 3.10 -2.64 -18.08
N TYR A 63 3.69 -1.65 -18.76
CA TYR A 63 3.23 -0.26 -18.77
C TYR A 63 1.85 -0.14 -19.45
N ASN A 64 1.65 -0.79 -20.59
CA ASN A 64 0.38 -0.74 -21.32
C ASN A 64 -0.80 -1.26 -20.49
N HIS A 65 -0.56 -2.20 -19.57
CA HIS A 65 -1.59 -2.72 -18.68
C HIS A 65 -1.97 -1.77 -17.53
N LEU A 66 -1.18 -0.73 -17.23
CA LEU A 66 -1.45 0.19 -16.13
C LEU A 66 -2.80 0.89 -16.28
N SER A 67 -3.21 1.23 -17.50
CA SER A 67 -4.52 1.84 -17.77
C SER A 67 -5.67 0.97 -17.26
N SER A 68 -5.58 -0.34 -17.52
CA SER A 68 -6.57 -1.32 -17.07
C SER A 68 -6.53 -1.52 -15.55
N TRP A 69 -5.34 -1.57 -14.95
CA TRP A 69 -5.18 -1.67 -13.50
C TRP A 69 -5.68 -0.43 -12.77
N LEU A 70 -5.41 0.76 -13.31
CA LEU A 70 -5.88 2.03 -12.79
C LEU A 70 -7.41 2.12 -12.83
N ALA A 71 -8.02 1.69 -13.93
CA ALA A 71 -9.47 1.64 -14.04
C ALA A 71 -10.08 0.71 -12.97
N ASP A 72 -9.50 -0.48 -12.77
CA ASP A 72 -9.93 -1.40 -11.72
C ASP A 72 -9.75 -0.80 -10.32
N ALA A 73 -8.59 -0.18 -10.04
CA ALA A 73 -8.33 0.46 -8.75
C ALA A 73 -9.37 1.53 -8.45
N ARG A 74 -9.58 2.49 -9.37
CA ARG A 74 -10.56 3.57 -9.19
C ARG A 74 -12.00 3.08 -9.02
N ASN A 75 -12.37 1.98 -9.67
CA ASN A 75 -13.72 1.42 -9.58
C ASN A 75 -13.96 0.61 -8.29
N LEU A 76 -12.90 0.10 -7.66
CA LEU A 76 -13.00 -0.83 -6.53
C LEU A 76 -12.52 -0.24 -5.20
N THR A 77 -11.77 0.86 -5.23
CA THR A 77 -11.30 1.57 -4.04
C THR A 77 -12.16 2.80 -3.73
N HIS A 78 -11.91 3.41 -2.57
CA HIS A 78 -12.55 4.68 -2.22
C HIS A 78 -12.02 5.81 -3.14
N PRO A 79 -12.81 6.84 -3.49
CA PRO A 79 -12.35 7.95 -4.33
C PRO A 79 -11.13 8.70 -3.77
N ASN A 80 -10.96 8.67 -2.45
CA ASN A 80 -9.85 9.34 -1.76
C ASN A 80 -8.63 8.42 -1.54
N THR A 81 -8.65 7.20 -2.11
CA THR A 81 -7.52 6.28 -2.08
C THR A 81 -6.33 6.89 -2.83
N VAL A 82 -5.17 6.89 -2.18
CA VAL A 82 -3.93 7.43 -2.75
C VAL A 82 -3.31 6.40 -3.68
N ILE A 83 -3.16 6.74 -4.96
CA ILE A 83 -2.60 5.82 -5.97
C ILE A 83 -1.23 6.34 -6.43
N PHE A 84 -0.21 5.50 -6.25
CA PHE A 84 1.16 5.74 -6.71
C PHE A 84 1.47 4.83 -7.89
N MET A 85 2.12 5.39 -8.89
CA MET A 85 2.68 4.68 -10.02
C MET A 85 4.19 4.55 -9.83
N ILE A 86 4.71 3.34 -10.00
CA ILE A 86 6.11 3.02 -9.76
C ILE A 86 6.73 2.38 -11.00
N GLY A 87 7.76 3.01 -11.57
CA GLY A 87 8.62 2.42 -12.58
C GLY A 87 9.75 1.63 -11.92
N ASN A 88 9.63 0.31 -11.84
CA ASN A 88 10.64 -0.55 -11.22
C ASN A 88 11.74 -0.95 -12.22
N LYS A 89 12.87 -1.41 -11.68
CA LYS A 89 14.10 -1.79 -12.38
C LYS A 89 14.84 -0.60 -13.01
N SER A 90 14.84 0.54 -12.34
CA SER A 90 15.62 1.71 -12.76
C SER A 90 17.13 1.44 -12.89
N ASP A 91 17.64 0.38 -12.25
CA ASP A 91 19.02 -0.10 -12.42
C ASP A 91 19.33 -0.60 -13.84
N LEU A 92 18.30 -0.86 -14.66
CA LEU A 92 18.41 -1.31 -16.05
C LEU A 92 18.11 -0.21 -17.06
N ASP A 93 18.47 1.04 -16.74
CA ASP A 93 18.20 2.21 -17.60
C ASP A 93 18.71 2.05 -19.05
N GLY A 94 19.84 1.37 -19.25
CA GLY A 94 20.36 1.08 -20.60
C GLY A 94 19.51 0.11 -21.44
N GLN A 95 18.51 -0.55 -20.85
CA GLN A 95 17.55 -1.44 -21.51
C GLN A 95 16.12 -0.88 -21.42
N ARG A 96 15.99 0.40 -21.10
CA ARG A 96 14.72 1.07 -20.94
C ARG A 96 13.91 1.00 -22.24
N ASP A 97 12.69 0.51 -22.09
CA ASP A 97 11.68 0.49 -23.14
C ASP A 97 10.68 1.64 -22.91
N VAL A 98 10.44 2.05 -21.65
CA VAL A 98 9.52 3.14 -21.27
C VAL A 98 10.29 4.33 -20.71
N THR A 99 10.19 5.49 -21.36
CA THR A 99 10.82 6.76 -20.94
C THR A 99 10.26 7.29 -19.62
N PHE A 100 11.07 8.03 -18.88
CA PHE A 100 10.61 8.67 -17.65
C PHE A 100 9.53 9.71 -17.96
N GLU A 101 9.71 10.47 -19.03
CA GLU A 101 8.83 11.55 -19.45
C GLU A 101 7.44 11.06 -19.82
N GLU A 102 7.32 9.96 -20.57
CA GLU A 102 6.01 9.43 -20.94
C GLU A 102 5.26 8.84 -19.75
N ALA A 103 5.98 8.15 -18.85
CA ALA A 103 5.40 7.58 -17.65
C ALA A 103 4.94 8.67 -16.68
N LYS A 104 5.74 9.74 -16.55
CA LYS A 104 5.39 10.91 -15.77
C LYS A 104 4.19 11.64 -16.36
N ALA A 105 4.15 11.84 -17.67
CA ALA A 105 3.01 12.48 -18.35
C ALA A 105 1.71 11.70 -18.11
N PHE A 106 1.76 10.36 -18.22
CA PHE A 106 0.62 9.51 -17.90
C PHE A 106 0.17 9.66 -16.44
N ALA A 107 1.11 9.70 -15.50
CA ALA A 107 0.80 9.89 -14.09
C ALA A 107 0.16 11.27 -13.81
N ASP A 108 0.73 12.33 -14.37
CA ASP A 108 0.23 13.71 -14.22
C ASP A 108 -1.18 13.86 -14.82
N GLU A 109 -1.43 13.29 -16.01
CA GLU A 109 -2.76 13.27 -16.66
C GLU A 109 -3.82 12.58 -15.79
N HIS A 110 -3.43 11.53 -15.07
CA HIS A 110 -4.32 10.76 -14.21
C HIS A 110 -4.24 11.18 -12.73
N GLY A 111 -3.54 12.26 -12.39
CA GLY A 111 -3.41 12.73 -11.01
C GLY A 111 -2.78 11.70 -10.05
N LEU A 112 -1.86 10.88 -10.56
CA LEU A 112 -1.10 9.88 -9.79
C LEU A 112 0.22 10.48 -9.32
N THR A 113 0.76 10.00 -8.21
CA THR A 113 2.16 10.29 -7.85
C THR A 113 3.07 9.28 -8.54
N PHE A 114 4.18 9.73 -9.12
CA PHE A 114 5.10 8.88 -9.88
C PHE A 114 6.51 8.89 -9.29
N LEU A 115 7.12 7.70 -9.23
CA LEU A 115 8.50 7.49 -8.80
C LEU A 115 9.10 6.32 -9.58
N GLU A 116 10.41 6.37 -9.85
CA GLU A 116 11.14 5.18 -10.32
C GLU A 116 11.96 4.57 -9.18
N CYS A 117 12.00 3.25 -9.11
CA CYS A 117 12.74 2.52 -8.09
C CYS A 117 13.49 1.32 -8.66
N SER A 118 14.42 0.80 -7.88
CA SER A 118 15.01 -0.50 -8.13
C SER A 118 14.90 -1.35 -6.87
N ALA A 119 14.05 -2.39 -6.95
CA ALA A 119 14.01 -3.43 -5.93
C ALA A 119 15.33 -4.19 -5.78
N LYS A 120 16.22 -4.13 -6.78
CA LYS A 120 17.51 -4.81 -6.78
C LYS A 120 18.58 -4.03 -6.01
N THR A 121 18.66 -2.71 -6.21
CA THR A 121 19.62 -1.85 -5.51
C THR A 121 19.06 -1.33 -4.18
N GLY A 122 17.74 -1.28 -4.06
CA GLY A 122 17.03 -0.64 -2.95
C GLY A 122 16.69 0.84 -3.21
N ASP A 123 17.14 1.40 -4.33
CA ASP A 123 16.93 2.83 -4.65
C ASP A 123 15.45 3.16 -4.73
N ASN A 124 15.04 4.21 -4.02
CA ASN A 124 13.68 4.75 -3.94
C ASN A 124 12.60 3.76 -3.47
N VAL A 125 12.96 2.55 -3.02
CA VAL A 125 11.99 1.57 -2.53
C VAL A 125 11.38 2.06 -1.22
N GLU A 126 12.22 2.50 -0.27
CA GLU A 126 11.74 3.02 1.01
C GLU A 126 10.94 4.32 0.84
N ASP A 127 11.42 5.21 -0.03
CA ASP A 127 10.75 6.47 -0.35
C ASP A 127 9.35 6.24 -0.94
N ALA A 128 9.16 5.24 -1.81
CA ALA A 128 7.86 4.90 -2.36
C ALA A 128 6.82 4.60 -1.25
N PHE A 129 7.20 3.79 -0.25
CA PHE A 129 6.31 3.45 0.86
C PHE A 129 6.12 4.64 1.83
N LEU A 130 7.18 5.38 2.14
CA LEU A 130 7.12 6.54 3.03
C LEU A 130 6.28 7.67 2.44
N ASP A 131 6.44 7.98 1.17
CA ASP A 131 5.71 9.06 0.50
C ASP A 131 4.22 8.73 0.36
N THR A 132 3.91 7.46 0.03
CA THR A 132 2.53 6.97 0.01
C THR A 132 1.89 7.11 1.38
N ALA A 133 2.56 6.64 2.44
CA ALA A 133 2.06 6.75 3.80
C ALA A 133 1.91 8.20 4.27
N ARG A 134 2.85 9.08 3.90
CA ARG A 134 2.80 10.51 4.19
C ARG A 134 1.59 11.14 3.51
N LYS A 135 1.32 10.81 2.25
CA LYS A 135 0.17 11.35 1.51
C LYS A 135 -1.15 10.89 2.12
N ILE A 136 -1.28 9.59 2.45
CA ILE A 136 -2.46 9.07 3.17
C ILE A 136 -2.64 9.79 4.50
N TYR A 137 -1.56 9.98 5.26
CA TYR A 137 -1.61 10.68 6.54
C TYR A 137 -2.05 12.14 6.43
N GLN A 138 -1.59 12.86 5.39
CA GLN A 138 -2.08 14.22 5.12
C GLN A 138 -3.56 14.22 4.74
N ASN A 139 -3.99 13.30 3.88
CA ASN A 139 -5.41 13.18 3.53
C ASN A 139 -6.32 12.97 4.76
N ILE A 140 -5.84 12.23 5.77
CA ILE A 140 -6.55 12.08 7.07
C ILE A 140 -6.59 13.41 7.83
N LYS A 141 -5.45 14.12 7.92
CA LYS A 141 -5.38 15.43 8.61
C LYS A 141 -6.28 16.48 7.98
N ASP A 142 -6.37 16.47 6.65
CA ASP A 142 -7.18 17.40 5.88
C ASP A 142 -8.68 17.04 5.93
N GLY A 143 -9.05 15.95 6.60
CA GLY A 143 -10.44 15.47 6.71
C GLY A 143 -10.97 14.81 5.44
N SER A 144 -10.13 14.62 4.42
CA SER A 144 -10.51 13.93 3.19
C SER A 144 -10.61 12.41 3.37
N LEU A 145 -9.92 11.83 4.36
CA LEU A 145 -10.07 10.43 4.74
C LEU A 145 -10.58 10.33 6.18
N ASP A 146 -11.78 9.79 6.32
CA ASP A 146 -12.50 9.73 7.59
C ASP A 146 -12.17 8.43 8.35
N LEU A 147 -11.57 8.55 9.53
CA LEU A 147 -11.07 7.42 10.32
C LEU A 147 -12.17 6.48 10.86
N ASN A 148 -13.41 6.94 10.84
CA ASN A 148 -14.56 6.21 11.38
C ASN A 148 -15.32 5.42 10.32
N GLN A 149 -14.98 5.56 9.03
CA GLN A 149 -15.59 4.78 7.96
C GLN A 149 -14.83 3.46 7.76
N ALA A 150 -15.56 2.34 7.90
CA ALA A 150 -15.00 0.99 7.83
C ALA A 150 -14.36 0.64 6.46
N ASP A 151 -14.70 1.39 5.40
CA ASP A 151 -14.25 1.14 4.02
C ASP A 151 -13.02 1.98 3.61
N THR A 152 -12.39 2.74 4.52
CA THR A 152 -11.26 3.65 4.18
C THR A 152 -9.88 3.00 4.30
N GLY A 153 -9.78 1.82 4.91
CA GLY A 153 -8.50 1.13 5.10
C GLY A 153 -7.59 1.69 6.17
N VAL A 154 -8.07 2.64 6.96
CA VAL A 154 -7.33 3.24 8.07
C VAL A 154 -8.04 2.91 9.37
N GLN A 155 -7.28 2.45 10.35
CA GLN A 155 -7.81 2.16 11.69
C GLN A 155 -7.15 3.08 12.72
N PRO A 156 -7.95 3.74 13.60
CA PRO A 156 -7.38 4.43 14.75
C PRO A 156 -6.66 3.42 15.64
N LYS A 157 -5.56 3.86 16.27
CA LYS A 157 -4.85 3.06 17.26
C LYS A 157 -5.84 2.74 18.39
N GLN A 158 -6.34 1.50 18.45
CA GLN A 158 -7.19 1.06 19.55
C GLN A 158 -6.39 1.20 20.86
N THR A 159 -6.77 2.17 21.68
CA THR A 159 -6.37 2.21 23.08
C THR A 159 -7.09 1.04 23.74
N LEU A 160 -6.40 -0.09 23.92
CA LEU A 160 -6.89 -1.17 24.77
C LEU A 160 -7.35 -0.55 26.10
N PRO A 161 -8.59 -0.78 26.57
CA PRO A 161 -8.95 -0.40 27.91
C PRO A 161 -8.02 -1.15 28.85
N ARG A 162 -7.26 -0.40 29.65
CA ARG A 162 -6.44 -0.92 30.75
C ARG A 162 -7.40 -1.76 31.60
N SER A 163 -7.20 -3.07 31.62
CA SER A 163 -7.94 -3.96 32.51
C SER A 163 -7.80 -3.40 33.92
N THR A 164 -8.93 -2.97 34.49
CA THR A 164 -9.08 -2.73 35.92
C THR A 164 -8.58 -3.97 36.64
N GLN A 165 -7.42 -3.86 37.29
CA GLN A 165 -6.96 -4.85 38.25
C GLN A 165 -8.00 -4.88 39.37
N SER A 166 -8.82 -5.93 39.37
CA SER A 166 -9.64 -6.30 40.51
C SER A 166 -8.70 -6.54 41.70
N ALA A 167 -8.82 -5.66 42.68
CA ALA A 167 -8.14 -5.77 43.95
C ALA A 167 -8.56 -7.03 44.71
N GLY A 168 -7.58 -7.71 45.31
CA GLY A 168 -7.70 -8.41 46.58
C GLY A 168 -8.59 -9.66 46.63
N GLN A 169 -8.01 -10.83 46.33
CA GLN A 169 -8.42 -12.07 47.00
C GLN A 169 -7.74 -12.09 48.39
N GLU A 170 -8.46 -11.61 49.40
CA GLU A 170 -8.17 -11.89 50.80
C GLU A 170 -9.15 -12.96 51.29
N GLY A 171 -8.60 -14.04 51.86
CA GLY A 171 -9.37 -15.20 52.28
C GLY A 171 -10.29 -14.94 53.46
N LYS A 172 -11.38 -15.74 53.54
CA LYS A 172 -11.97 -16.20 54.81
C LYS A 172 -13.06 -17.26 54.55
N ASN A 173 -12.73 -18.48 54.95
CA ASN A 173 -13.51 -19.44 55.73
C ASN A 173 -15.05 -19.43 55.56
N CYS A 174 -15.58 -20.50 54.94
CA CYS A 174 -16.97 -20.91 55.12
C CYS A 174 -17.14 -21.53 56.52
N ASN A 175 -18.09 -21.03 57.30
CA ASN A 175 -18.87 -21.86 58.21
C ASN A 175 -20.22 -21.20 58.56
N CYS A 176 -21.22 -22.07 58.74
CA CYS A 176 -22.60 -21.86 59.19
C CYS A 176 -23.60 -21.32 58.15
#